data_AF-A0A7V7BS34-F1
#
_entry.id   AF-A0A7V7BS34-F1
#
_cell.length_a   1.000
_cell.length_b   1.000
_cell.length_c   1.000
_cell.angle_alpha   90.00
_cell.angle_beta   90.00
_cell.angle_gamma   90.00
#
_symmetry.space_group_name_H-M   'P 1'
#
loop_
_entity.id
_entity.type
_entity.pdbx_description
1 polymer ?
#
loop_
_entity_poly.entity_id
_entity_poly.type
_entity_poly.pdbx_seq_one_letter_code
_entity_poly.pdbx_strand_id
1 'polypeptide(L)'
;MNIDELRKKLIAAARLNPPQDRVPFAFSTRVMACIASAPALDEWALWARALWRSAGACLTLALFLGVFSLLTPPAADSVDLSQAFERTMLAAVDLENDYAR
;
A
#
# COMPACT_ATOMS: atom_id res chain seq x y z
N MET A 1 -17.85 36.64 15.22
CA MET A 1 -17.75 35.76 16.41
C MET A 1 -16.71 34.68 16.10
N ASN A 2 -15.64 34.60 16.87
CA ASN A 2 -14.49 33.73 16.55
C ASN A 2 -14.73 32.32 17.10
N ILE A 3 -14.99 31.37 16.19
CA ILE A 3 -15.30 29.97 16.51
C ILE A 3 -14.13 29.27 17.22
N ASP A 4 -12.89 29.63 16.88
CA ASP A 4 -11.69 29.02 17.46
C ASP A 4 -11.47 29.42 18.92
N GLU A 5 -11.74 30.68 19.28
CA GLU A 5 -11.72 31.12 20.68
C GLU A 5 -12.81 30.44 21.52
N LEU A 6 -14.01 30.30 20.95
CA LEU A 6 -15.11 29.63 21.63
C LEU A 6 -14.77 28.16 21.92
N ARG A 7 -14.20 27.46 20.93
CA ARG A 7 -13.75 26.08 21.06
C ARG A 7 -12.67 25.94 22.15
N LYS A 8 -11.68 26.83 22.18
CA LYS A 8 -10.62 26.83 23.21
C LYS A 8 -11.21 27.00 24.61
N LYS A 9 -12.14 27.95 24.79
CA LYS A 9 -12.81 28.19 26.08
C LYS A 9 -13.66 26.99 26.53
N LEU A 10 -14.40 26.37 25.61
CA LEU A 10 -15.20 25.18 25.89
C LEU A 10 -14.35 23.98 26.29
N ILE A 11 -13.22 23.74 25.61
CA ILE A 11 -12.29 22.66 25.95
C ILE A 11 -11.65 22.90 27.31
N ALA A 12 -11.25 24.14 27.62
CA ALA A 12 -10.71 24.49 28.92
C ALA A 12 -11.73 24.27 30.05
N ALA A 13 -12.99 24.68 29.85
CA ALA A 13 -14.06 24.46 30.81
C ALA A 13 -14.42 22.98 30.99
N ALA A 14 -14.38 22.19 29.91
CA ALA A 14 -14.61 20.75 29.96
C ALA A 14 -13.51 20.01 30.74
N ARG A 15 -12.24 20.41 30.58
CA ARG A 15 -11.09 19.82 31.31
C ARG A 15 -11.11 20.11 32.81
N LEU A 16 -11.70 21.24 33.21
CA LEU A 16 -11.86 21.61 34.62
C LEU A 16 -13.00 20.86 35.31
N ASN A 17 -13.90 20.21 34.56
CA ASN A 17 -14.92 19.34 35.11
C ASN A 17 -14.37 17.92 35.28
N PRO A 18 -14.39 17.35 36.50
CA PRO A 18 -13.98 15.96 36.71
C PRO A 18 -14.90 15.02 35.94
N PRO A 19 -14.39 13.86 35.46
CA PRO A 19 -15.23 12.85 34.83
C PRO A 19 -16.30 12.39 35.83
N GLN A 20 -17.55 12.72 35.54
CA GLN A 20 -18.71 12.27 36.30
C GLN A 20 -19.44 11.20 35.49
N ASP A 21 -19.79 10.08 36.12
CA ASP A 21 -20.64 9.04 35.53
C ASP A 21 -22.07 9.50 35.27
N ARG A 22 -22.41 10.72 35.71
CA ARG A 22 -23.72 11.32 35.51
C ARG A 22 -23.85 11.85 34.10
N VAL A 23 -24.18 10.96 33.18
CA VAL A 23 -24.52 11.31 31.82
C VAL A 23 -25.92 11.96 31.80
N PRO A 24 -26.15 13.04 31.02
CA PRO A 24 -27.48 13.61 30.87
C PRO A 24 -28.51 12.56 30.45
N PHE A 25 -29.72 12.66 31.00
CA PHE A 25 -30.82 11.76 30.67
C PHE A 25 -31.00 11.66 29.15
N ALA A 26 -31.10 10.44 28.63
CA ALA A 26 -31.19 10.11 27.21
C ALA A 26 -29.98 10.50 26.33
N PHE A 27 -28.80 10.75 26.91
CA PHE A 27 -27.57 10.94 26.11
C PHE A 27 -27.29 9.77 25.18
N SER A 28 -27.38 8.53 25.67
CA SER A 28 -27.20 7.33 24.85
C SER A 28 -28.19 7.30 23.70
N THR A 29 -29.47 7.61 23.97
CA THR A 29 -30.53 7.69 22.96
C THR A 29 -30.23 8.76 21.91
N ARG A 30 -29.74 9.93 22.33
CA ARG A 30 -29.37 11.04 21.42
C ARG A 30 -28.16 10.70 20.56
N VAL A 31 -27.13 10.09 21.14
CA VAL A 31 -25.94 9.64 20.40
C VAL A 31 -26.33 8.54 19.41
N MET A 32 -27.12 7.56 19.83
CA MET A 32 -27.58 6.49 18.95
C MET A 32 -28.49 7.02 17.83
N ALA A 33 -29.37 7.99 18.11
CA ALA A 33 -30.16 8.65 17.09
C ALA A 33 -29.29 9.43 16.09
N CYS A 34 -28.25 10.12 16.58
CA CYS A 34 -27.31 10.84 15.73
C CYS A 34 -26.53 9.88 14.81
N ILE A 35 -26.03 8.77 15.34
CA ILE A 35 -25.34 7.73 14.58
C ILE A 35 -26.28 7.08 13.55
N ALA A 36 -27.51 6.76 13.95
CA ALA A 36 -28.52 6.20 13.05
C ALA A 36 -28.96 7.19 11.95
N SER A 37 -28.91 8.49 12.23
CA SER A 37 -29.20 9.55 11.26
C SER A 37 -28.00 9.91 10.37
N ALA A 38 -26.81 9.40 10.68
CA ALA A 38 -25.64 9.64 9.84
C ALA A 38 -25.90 9.03 8.46
N PRO A 39 -25.61 9.78 7.37
CA PRO A 39 -25.77 9.23 6.03
C PRO A 39 -24.91 7.97 5.94
N ALA A 40 -25.53 6.88 5.47
CA ALA A 40 -24.81 5.65 5.19
C ALA A 40 -23.63 6.01 4.29
N LEU A 41 -22.41 5.81 4.77
CA LEU A 41 -21.25 5.87 3.91
C LEU A 41 -21.49 4.87 2.79
N ASP A 42 -21.38 5.34 1.56
CA ASP A 42 -21.45 4.47 0.39
C ASP A 42 -20.18 3.62 0.37
N GLU A 43 -20.19 2.53 1.14
CA GLU A 43 -19.10 1.57 1.23
C GLU A 43 -18.72 1.07 -0.16
N TRP A 44 -19.70 0.93 -1.05
CA TRP A 44 -19.50 0.54 -2.43
C TRP A 44 -18.70 1.58 -3.21
N ALA A 45 -18.97 2.87 -3.03
CA ALA A 45 -18.15 3.93 -3.62
C ALA A 45 -16.71 3.93 -3.07
N LEU A 46 -16.53 3.61 -1.79
CA LEU A 46 -15.21 3.54 -1.17
C LEU A 46 -14.39 2.37 -1.74
N TRP A 47 -15.02 1.20 -1.86
CA TRP A 47 -14.43 0.01 -2.49
C TRP A 47 -14.17 0.23 -3.98
N ALA A 48 -15.13 0.76 -4.73
CA ALA A 48 -14.96 1.07 -6.16
C ALA A 48 -13.77 2.02 -6.38
N ARG A 49 -13.59 3.03 -5.52
CA ARG A 49 -12.45 3.96 -5.59
C ARG A 49 -11.13 3.27 -5.25
N ALA A 50 -11.11 2.35 -4.28
CA ALA A 50 -9.93 1.56 -3.96
C ALA A 50 -9.54 0.61 -5.10
N LEU A 51 -10.51 -0.06 -5.72
CA LEU A 51 -10.30 -0.92 -6.89
C LEU A 51 -9.80 -0.11 -8.10
N TRP A 52 -10.28 1.12 -8.30
CA TRP A 52 -9.76 1.95 -9.37
C TRP A 52 -8.31 2.39 -9.13
N ARG A 53 -7.90 2.59 -7.87
CA ARG A 53 -6.50 2.90 -7.58
C ARG A 53 -5.58 1.73 -7.88
N SER A 54 -6.00 0.49 -7.59
CA SER A 54 -5.19 -0.69 -7.91
C SER A 54 -5.09 -0.95 -9.41
N ALA A 55 -6.21 -0.84 -10.14
CA ALA A 55 -6.21 -0.98 -11.60
C ALA A 55 -5.31 0.09 -12.26
N GLY A 56 -5.33 1.33 -11.77
CA GLY A 56 -4.40 2.37 -12.20
C GLY A 56 -2.93 2.00 -11.95
N ALA A 57 -2.60 1.49 -10.75
CA ALA A 57 -1.24 1.07 -10.41
C ALA A 57 -0.74 -0.12 -11.22
N CYS A 58 -1.61 -1.08 -11.54
CA CYS A 58 -1.27 -2.20 -12.43
C CYS A 58 -1.01 -1.72 -13.86
N LEU A 59 -1.84 -0.81 -14.37
CA LEU A 59 -1.67 -0.25 -15.71
C LEU A 59 -0.38 0.55 -15.82
N THR A 60 -0.04 1.37 -14.82
CA THR A 60 1.22 2.12 -14.81
C THR A 60 2.43 1.19 -14.75
N LEU A 61 2.39 0.13 -13.94
CA LEU A 61 3.48 -0.85 -13.88
C LEU A 61 3.64 -1.59 -15.21
N ALA A 62 2.54 -2.00 -15.84
CA ALA A 62 2.57 -2.69 -17.14
C ALA A 62 3.13 -1.79 -18.25
N LEU A 63 2.72 -0.51 -18.29
CA LEU A 63 3.27 0.46 -19.24
C LEU A 63 4.75 0.72 -18.98
N PHE A 64 5.15 0.84 -17.71
CA PHE A 64 6.54 1.04 -17.34
C PHE A 64 7.42 -0.13 -17.78
N LEU A 65 7.00 -1.37 -17.50
CA LEU A 65 7.69 -2.58 -17.94
C LEU A 65 7.70 -2.73 -19.47
N GLY A 66 6.59 -2.37 -20.13
CA GLY A 66 6.51 -2.38 -21.59
C GLY A 66 7.50 -1.41 -22.24
N VAL A 67 7.54 -0.16 -21.75
CA VAL A 67 8.53 0.83 -22.18
C VAL A 67 9.95 0.33 -21.87
N PHE A 68 10.19 -0.17 -20.67
CA PHE A 68 11.49 -0.70 -20.28
C PHE A 68 11.96 -1.86 -21.17
N SER A 69 11.04 -2.73 -21.59
CA SER A 69 11.30 -3.83 -22.53
C SER A 69 11.69 -3.33 -23.92
N LEU A 70 11.07 -2.24 -24.40
CA LEU A 70 11.42 -1.63 -25.69
C LEU A 70 12.77 -0.91 -25.67
N LEU A 71 13.18 -0.34 -24.53
CA LEU A 71 14.48 0.30 -24.37
C LEU A 71 15.60 -0.68 -24.02
N THR A 72 15.26 -1.87 -23.51
CA THR A 72 16.25 -2.91 -23.23
C THR A 72 16.61 -3.60 -24.54
N PRO A 73 17.88 -3.52 -24.99
CA PRO A 73 18.31 -4.35 -26.10
C PRO A 73 18.04 -5.81 -25.74
N PRO A 74 17.52 -6.64 -26.66
CA PRO A 74 17.32 -8.05 -26.37
C PRO A 74 18.65 -8.60 -25.88
N ALA A 75 18.66 -9.15 -24.65
CA ALA A 75 19.83 -9.88 -24.18
C ALA A 75 20.15 -10.90 -25.27
N ALA A 76 21.30 -10.75 -25.91
CA ALA A 76 21.75 -11.62 -26.99
C ALA A 76 22.20 -12.96 -26.40
N ASP A 77 21.33 -13.57 -25.60
CA ASP A 77 21.60 -14.74 -24.81
C ASP A 77 20.26 -15.44 -24.60
N SER A 78 19.76 -16.08 -25.66
CA SER A 78 19.35 -17.45 -25.43
C SER A 78 20.62 -18.15 -24.95
N VAL A 79 20.89 -18.13 -23.64
CA VAL A 79 21.96 -18.91 -23.04
C VAL A 79 21.63 -20.33 -23.45
N ASP A 80 22.30 -20.79 -24.50
CA ASP A 80 22.21 -22.16 -24.93
C ASP A 80 22.84 -22.95 -23.80
N LEU A 81 21.98 -23.49 -22.95
CA LEU A 81 22.37 -24.22 -21.76
C LEU A 81 23.33 -25.37 -22.14
N SER A 82 23.24 -25.87 -23.37
CA SER A 82 24.20 -26.82 -23.93
C SER A 82 25.61 -26.24 -24.00
N GLN A 83 25.79 -25.04 -24.57
CA GLN A 83 27.10 -24.40 -24.63
C GLN A 83 27.62 -23.98 -23.24
N ALA A 84 26.74 -23.53 -22.35
CA ALA A 84 27.12 -23.20 -20.98
C ALA A 84 27.60 -24.45 -20.21
N PHE A 85 26.95 -25.59 -20.43
CA PHE A 85 27.34 -26.87 -19.85
C PHE A 85 28.65 -27.39 -20.41
N GLU A 86 28.84 -27.38 -21.74
CA GLU A 86 30.10 -27.76 -22.38
C GLU A 86 31.28 -26.94 -21.87
N ARG A 87 31.12 -25.61 -21.78
CA ARG A 87 32.15 -24.72 -21.22
C ARG A 87 32.48 -25.06 -19.77
N THR A 88 31.48 -25.42 -18.97
CA THR A 88 31.68 -25.76 -17.56
C THR A 88 32.41 -27.11 -17.41
N MET A 89 32.07 -28.12 -18.22
CA MET A 89 32.79 -29.40 -18.20
C MET A 89 34.23 -29.26 -18.69
N LEU A 90 34.46 -28.54 -19.81
CA LEU A 90 35.80 -28.32 -20.33
C LEU A 90 36.67 -27.53 -19.34
N ALA A 91 36.10 -26.51 -18.69
CA ALA A 91 36.81 -25.76 -17.66
C ALA A 91 37.18 -26.64 -16.45
N ALA A 92 36.31 -27.57 -16.03
CA ALA A 92 36.62 -28.50 -14.94
C ALA A 92 37.74 -29.48 -15.32
N VAL A 93 37.74 -29.99 -16.56
CA VAL A 93 38.78 -30.90 -17.07
C VAL A 93 40.13 -30.19 -17.22
N ASP A 94 40.15 -28.96 -17.72
CA ASP A 94 41.38 -28.16 -17.81
C ASP A 94 41.96 -27.88 -16.43
N LEU A 95 41.10 -27.60 -15.44
CA LEU A 95 41.51 -27.44 -14.04
C LEU A 95 42.19 -28.71 -13.53
N GLU A 96 41.55 -29.87 -13.70
CA GLU A 96 42.08 -31.16 -13.24
C GLU A 96 43.42 -31.51 -13.90
N ASN A 97 43.59 -31.20 -15.19
CA ASN A 97 44.83 -31.40 -15.92
C ASN A 97 45.97 -30.45 -15.48
N ASP A 98 45.63 -29.23 -15.05
CA ASP A 98 46.59 -28.23 -14.55
C ASP A 98 47.07 -28.57 -13.12
N TYR A 99 46.24 -29.21 -12.30
CA TYR A 99 46.63 -29.73 -10.98
C TYR A 99 47.39 -31.08 -11.03
N ALA A 100 47.31 -31.81 -12.15
CA ALA A 100 47.97 -33.10 -12.34
C ALA A 100 49.41 -32.97 -12.90
N ARG A 101 49.93 -31.76 -13.07
CA ARG A 101 51.26 -31.44 -13.62
C ARG A 101 52.20 -30.84 -12.58
#